data_AF-A0A959CAB4-F1
#
_entry.id   AF-A0A959CAB4-F1
#
_cell.length_a   1.000
_cell.length_b   1.000
_cell.length_c   1.000
_cell.angle_alpha   90.00
_cell.angle_beta   90.00
_cell.angle_gamma   90.00
#
_symmetry.space_group_name_H-M   'P 1'
#
loop_
_entity.id
_entity.type
_entity.pdbx_description
1 polymer ?
#
loop_
_entity_poly.entity_id
_entity_poly.type
_entity_poly.pdbx_seq_one_letter_code
_entity_poly.pdbx_strand_id
1 'polypeptide(L)'
;PNPDFVDAGDNAVFDIRFLLDNNDLLPDGTTATVVSNPIPQITDSGIYYYNFSGLAVQQAPYSLVITVTNSTDPDLTNLLITPATFSFLVIPAPVVPPNQTAVSLSRYTPPDTVDEPFWDNLKASQIKFKPLYDFVISTGLCNPDANSPGSPMLNRLPFVGVGQYSILKFAVEAYMVSAISPGDDPALNNYLVTQGNFANAKVLPYYNMVLQNLQQYQFDVVDTACKQKLYDKIRNFNPLELIYDYWMDQAGLTQAMNLICLRFQNIDKVPELAALYRLDTNPLLPLSNLLWGFCQDEQHTVSQRRRGHEYGCAYGLTLIGDAVRNVRGIDNRSRFLEAYHTLLHKCAVYYVKSDDTTYIADGLPVLNALKEVHILLAEGNHNSYSNLTFTARHENIVRQFLLSQPEMDRFLGGRAMVPYAEPWQG
;
A
#
# COMPACT_ATOMS: atom_id res chain seq x y z
N PRO A 1 -30.89 -25.52 -72.64
CA PRO A 1 -31.25 -26.60 -73.57
C PRO A 1 -31.65 -26.03 -74.94
N ASN A 2 -30.67 -25.95 -75.84
CA ASN A 2 -30.90 -25.76 -77.27
C ASN A 2 -31.10 -27.18 -77.87
N PRO A 3 -32.15 -27.47 -78.65
CA PRO A 3 -32.53 -28.84 -79.00
C PRO A 3 -31.72 -29.47 -80.15
N ASP A 4 -30.65 -28.81 -80.61
CA ASP A 4 -29.89 -29.25 -81.79
C ASP A 4 -28.78 -30.28 -81.50
N PHE A 5 -28.60 -30.71 -80.26
CA PHE A 5 -27.62 -31.74 -79.90
C PHE A 5 -28.26 -32.81 -79.01
N VAL A 6 -29.10 -33.65 -79.62
CA VAL A 6 -29.51 -34.94 -79.06
C VAL A 6 -28.72 -36.01 -79.80
N ASP A 7 -27.78 -36.64 -79.10
CA ASP A 7 -26.89 -37.65 -79.66
C ASP A 7 -27.64 -38.95 -79.97
N ALA A 8 -27.43 -39.45 -81.19
CA ALA A 8 -28.01 -40.68 -81.70
C ALA A 8 -26.97 -41.80 -81.63
N GLY A 9 -26.81 -42.40 -80.45
CA GLY A 9 -26.46 -43.82 -80.32
C GLY A 9 -25.06 -44.30 -80.73
N ASP A 10 -24.09 -43.42 -81.00
CA ASP A 10 -22.68 -43.81 -81.12
C ASP A 10 -21.85 -43.02 -80.11
N ASN A 11 -21.02 -43.70 -79.31
CA ASN A 11 -20.28 -43.17 -78.16
C ASN A 11 -19.39 -41.96 -78.51
N ALA A 12 -19.97 -40.75 -78.53
CA ALA A 12 -19.21 -39.51 -78.56
C ALA A 12 -18.59 -39.29 -77.17
N VAL A 13 -17.32 -39.64 -77.03
CA VAL A 13 -16.57 -39.32 -75.81
C VAL A 13 -16.26 -37.82 -75.86
N PHE A 14 -16.74 -37.09 -74.86
CA PHE A 14 -16.47 -35.66 -74.71
C PHE A 14 -15.37 -35.46 -73.67
N ASP A 15 -14.34 -34.72 -74.03
CA ASP A 15 -13.32 -34.29 -73.08
C ASP A 15 -13.68 -32.89 -72.56
N ILE A 16 -13.74 -32.78 -71.23
CA ILE A 16 -13.84 -31.49 -70.54
C ILE A 16 -12.45 -31.12 -70.03
N ARG A 17 -11.93 -29.99 -70.51
CA ARG A 17 -10.68 -29.41 -70.00
C ARG A 17 -10.96 -28.18 -69.16
N PHE A 18 -10.20 -28.06 -68.08
CA PHE A 18 -10.20 -26.91 -67.19
C PHE A 18 -8.88 -26.18 -67.35
N LEU A 19 -8.94 -24.97 -67.89
CA LEU A 19 -7.78 -24.09 -68.02
C LEU A 19 -7.85 -23.03 -66.92
N LEU A 20 -6.74 -22.83 -66.21
CA LEU A 20 -6.58 -21.72 -65.26
C LEU A 20 -5.75 -20.63 -65.94
N ASP A 21 -6.35 -19.47 -66.20
CA ASP A 21 -5.72 -18.34 -66.91
C ASP A 21 -5.09 -18.75 -68.27
N ASN A 22 -5.82 -19.59 -69.02
CA ASN A 22 -5.41 -20.15 -70.31
C ASN A 22 -4.13 -21.01 -70.30
N ASN A 23 -3.68 -21.46 -69.12
CA ASN A 23 -2.56 -22.39 -68.97
C ASN A 23 -3.02 -23.71 -68.34
N ASP A 24 -2.38 -24.82 -68.76
CA ASP A 24 -2.55 -26.16 -68.18
C ASP A 24 -1.72 -26.38 -66.88
N LEU A 25 -0.94 -25.37 -66.50
CA LEU A 25 -0.01 -25.40 -65.37
C LEU A 25 -0.53 -24.52 -64.23
N LEU A 26 -0.50 -25.04 -63.00
CA LEU A 26 -0.79 -24.25 -61.80
C LEU A 26 0.36 -23.25 -61.55
N PRO A 27 0.11 -22.14 -60.80
CA PRO A 27 1.12 -21.11 -60.54
C PRO A 27 2.38 -21.59 -59.81
N ASP A 28 2.35 -22.77 -59.18
CA ASP A 28 3.50 -23.41 -58.52
C ASP A 28 4.34 -24.28 -59.49
N GLY A 29 4.03 -24.26 -60.79
CA GLY A 29 4.73 -25.00 -61.83
C GLY A 29 4.35 -26.47 -61.91
N THR A 30 3.39 -26.93 -61.10
CA THR A 30 2.85 -28.29 -61.23
C THR A 30 1.86 -28.34 -62.39
N THR A 31 1.96 -29.38 -63.23
CA THR A 31 0.83 -29.73 -64.10
C THR A 31 -0.34 -30.07 -63.22
N ALA A 32 -1.54 -29.57 -63.56
CA ALA A 32 -2.78 -30.07 -62.97
C ALA A 32 -2.77 -31.58 -63.19
N THR A 33 -2.29 -32.32 -62.20
CA THR A 33 -1.99 -33.73 -62.38
C THR A 33 -3.34 -34.37 -62.45
N VAL A 34 -3.74 -34.79 -63.65
CA VAL A 34 -4.86 -35.69 -63.84
C VAL A 34 -4.44 -36.95 -63.10
N VAL A 35 -4.75 -37.01 -61.80
CA VAL A 35 -4.83 -38.28 -61.10
C VAL A 35 -5.75 -39.08 -61.99
N SER A 36 -5.22 -40.17 -62.54
CA SER A 36 -5.92 -41.14 -63.37
C SER A 36 -7.00 -41.84 -62.56
N ASN A 37 -7.96 -41.08 -62.06
CA ASN A 37 -9.32 -41.53 -61.95
C ASN A 37 -9.91 -41.44 -63.37
N PRO A 38 -10.58 -42.48 -63.86
CA PRO A 38 -11.08 -42.50 -65.23
C PRO A 38 -11.92 -41.25 -65.44
N ILE A 39 -11.58 -40.48 -66.47
CA ILE A 39 -12.38 -39.34 -66.95
C ILE A 39 -13.81 -39.88 -67.06
N PRO A 40 -14.77 -39.45 -66.22
CA PRO A 40 -16.09 -40.02 -66.24
C PRO A 40 -16.73 -39.61 -67.57
N GLN A 41 -17.15 -40.59 -68.37
CA GLN A 41 -18.06 -40.37 -69.48
C GLN A 41 -19.32 -39.71 -68.89
N ILE A 42 -19.49 -38.40 -69.11
CA ILE A 42 -20.62 -37.65 -68.54
C ILE A 42 -21.87 -38.06 -69.32
N THR A 43 -22.62 -39.01 -68.78
CA THR A 43 -23.93 -39.43 -69.31
C THR A 43 -25.10 -38.91 -68.46
N ASP A 44 -24.85 -38.37 -67.26
CA ASP A 44 -25.88 -37.82 -66.36
C ASP A 44 -25.40 -36.60 -65.55
N SER A 45 -26.35 -35.77 -65.11
CA SER A 45 -26.13 -34.53 -64.36
C SER A 45 -25.56 -34.79 -62.95
N GLY A 46 -24.41 -34.17 -62.64
CA GLY A 46 -23.72 -34.32 -61.35
C GLY A 46 -22.96 -33.07 -60.93
N ILE A 47 -22.76 -32.90 -59.62
CA ILE A 47 -21.93 -31.83 -59.03
C ILE A 47 -20.54 -32.42 -58.77
N TYR A 48 -19.50 -31.79 -59.31
CA TYR A 48 -18.10 -32.21 -59.17
C TYR A 48 -17.34 -31.23 -58.28
N TYR A 49 -16.55 -31.76 -57.34
CA TYR A 49 -15.73 -30.98 -56.42
C TYR A 49 -14.26 -31.12 -56.77
N TYR A 50 -13.56 -29.99 -56.93
CA TYR A 50 -12.10 -29.94 -57.10
C TYR A 50 -11.46 -29.25 -55.90
N ASN A 51 -10.41 -29.88 -55.35
CA ASN A 51 -9.64 -29.34 -54.23
C ASN A 51 -8.32 -28.78 -54.75
N PHE A 52 -8.16 -27.46 -54.75
CA PHE A 52 -6.92 -26.80 -55.14
C PHE A 52 -5.98 -26.77 -53.92
N SER A 53 -5.09 -27.76 -53.81
CA SER A 53 -4.05 -27.77 -52.78
C SER A 53 -2.77 -27.14 -53.33
N GLY A 54 -2.71 -25.80 -53.33
CA GLY A 54 -1.52 -25.05 -53.73
C GLY A 54 -1.49 -23.69 -53.02
N LEU A 55 -0.30 -23.22 -52.66
CA LEU A 55 -0.07 -21.90 -52.05
C LEU A 55 -0.30 -20.80 -53.10
N ALA A 56 -1.57 -20.50 -53.40
CA ALA A 56 -1.94 -19.40 -54.28
C ALA A 56 -1.73 -18.06 -53.56
N VAL A 57 -0.65 -17.37 -53.93
CA VAL A 57 -0.35 -16.00 -53.50
C VAL A 57 -1.24 -15.02 -54.27
N GLN A 58 -1.75 -14.04 -53.54
CA GLN A 58 -2.59 -12.93 -53.99
C GLN A 58 -2.04 -12.23 -55.24
N GLN A 59 -2.89 -12.00 -56.26
CA GLN A 59 -3.16 -10.65 -56.81
C GLN A 59 -3.99 -10.59 -58.11
N ALA A 60 -4.54 -11.68 -58.65
CA ALA A 60 -5.41 -11.60 -59.84
C ALA A 60 -6.68 -12.47 -59.71
N PRO A 61 -7.81 -12.09 -60.34
CA PRO A 61 -8.96 -12.98 -60.46
C PRO A 61 -8.57 -14.15 -61.37
N TYR A 62 -8.70 -15.37 -60.87
CA TYR A 62 -8.45 -16.57 -61.67
C TYR A 62 -9.63 -16.81 -62.62
N SER A 63 -9.34 -17.15 -63.87
CA SER A 63 -10.33 -17.52 -64.86
C SER A 63 -10.31 -19.03 -65.10
N LEU A 64 -11.45 -19.68 -64.89
CA LEU A 64 -11.70 -21.07 -65.27
C LEU A 64 -12.39 -21.08 -66.63
N VAL A 65 -11.75 -21.67 -67.64
CA VAL A 65 -12.37 -21.91 -68.94
C VAL A 65 -12.77 -23.37 -69.03
N ILE A 66 -14.04 -23.63 -69.36
CA ILE A 66 -14.55 -24.96 -69.65
C ILE A 66 -14.74 -25.07 -71.16
N THR A 67 -14.00 -25.97 -71.79
CA THR A 67 -14.14 -26.32 -73.20
C THR A 67 -14.67 -27.74 -73.33
N VAL A 68 -15.57 -27.95 -74.30
CA VAL A 68 -16.09 -29.27 -74.68
C VAL A 68 -15.57 -29.58 -76.07
N THR A 69 -14.69 -30.57 -76.16
CA THR A 69 -14.07 -31.01 -77.41
C THR A 69 -14.50 -32.44 -77.74
N ASN A 70 -14.56 -32.75 -79.03
CA ASN A 70 -14.76 -34.12 -79.48
C ASN A 70 -13.46 -34.92 -79.28
N SER A 71 -13.52 -36.04 -78.57
CA SER A 71 -12.37 -36.91 -78.29
C SER A 71 -11.63 -37.45 -79.51
N THR A 72 -12.25 -37.42 -80.70
CA THR A 72 -11.64 -37.92 -81.95
C THR A 72 -10.81 -36.88 -82.69
N ASP A 73 -10.75 -35.63 -82.22
CA ASP A 73 -9.95 -34.54 -82.83
C ASP A 73 -8.64 -34.33 -82.04
N PRO A 74 -7.50 -34.90 -82.50
CA PRO A 74 -6.24 -34.84 -81.76
C PRO A 74 -5.64 -33.42 -81.68
N ASP A 75 -6.06 -32.52 -82.57
CA ASP A 75 -5.54 -31.15 -82.65
C ASP A 75 -6.43 -30.13 -81.90
N LEU A 76 -7.57 -30.58 -81.33
CA LEU A 76 -8.45 -29.81 -80.44
C LEU A 76 -9.00 -28.50 -81.04
N THR A 77 -9.12 -28.42 -82.37
CA THR A 77 -9.51 -27.17 -83.05
C THR A 77 -11.02 -26.99 -83.18
N ASN A 78 -11.80 -28.08 -83.13
CA ASN A 78 -13.26 -28.02 -83.22
C ASN A 78 -13.93 -27.95 -81.85
N LEU A 79 -14.21 -26.73 -81.38
CA LEU A 79 -15.04 -26.49 -80.19
C LEU A 79 -16.52 -26.72 -80.54
N LEU A 80 -17.17 -27.65 -79.85
CA LEU A 80 -18.59 -27.96 -80.06
C LEU A 80 -19.52 -26.90 -79.45
N ILE A 81 -19.05 -26.18 -78.44
CA ILE A 81 -19.80 -25.14 -77.72
C ILE A 81 -18.86 -23.97 -77.45
N THR A 82 -19.42 -22.75 -77.42
CA THR A 82 -18.70 -21.56 -76.96
C THR A 82 -18.16 -21.79 -75.53
N PRO A 83 -16.87 -21.58 -75.27
CA PRO A 83 -16.27 -21.83 -73.95
C PRO A 83 -16.95 -21.01 -72.86
N ALA A 84 -17.26 -21.65 -71.73
CA ALA A 84 -17.80 -20.97 -70.57
C ALA A 84 -16.65 -20.52 -69.66
N THR A 85 -16.57 -19.22 -69.39
CA THR A 85 -15.56 -18.60 -68.54
C THR A 85 -16.14 -18.19 -67.19
N PHE A 86 -15.51 -18.63 -66.10
CA PHE A 86 -15.86 -18.26 -64.74
C PHE A 86 -14.69 -17.58 -64.05
N SER A 87 -14.90 -16.37 -63.55
CA SER A 87 -13.89 -15.65 -62.77
C SER A 87 -14.16 -15.83 -61.28
N PHE A 88 -13.16 -16.22 -60.50
CA PHE A 88 -13.28 -16.34 -59.05
C PHE A 88 -12.04 -15.79 -58.33
N LEU A 89 -12.26 -15.34 -57.10
CA LEU A 89 -11.22 -14.79 -56.25
C LEU A 89 -10.90 -15.80 -55.15
N VAL A 90 -9.64 -16.23 -55.06
CA VAL A 90 -9.17 -17.05 -53.93
C VAL A 90 -8.76 -16.11 -52.81
N ILE A 91 -9.56 -16.05 -51.75
CA ILE A 91 -9.25 -15.28 -50.55
C ILE A 91 -8.41 -16.17 -49.63
N PRO A 92 -7.22 -15.75 -49.17
CA PRO A 92 -6.45 -16.54 -48.22
C PRO A 92 -7.24 -16.74 -46.92
N ALA A 93 -7.05 -17.88 -46.27
CA ALA A 93 -7.64 -18.14 -44.97
C ALA A 93 -7.27 -17.00 -44.00
N PRO A 94 -8.22 -16.50 -43.17
CA PRO A 94 -7.92 -15.47 -42.20
C PRO A 94 -6.79 -15.93 -41.28
N VAL A 95 -5.80 -15.07 -41.09
CA VAL A 95 -4.66 -15.32 -40.19
C VAL A 95 -5.22 -15.66 -38.82
N VAL A 96 -4.93 -16.87 -38.33
CA VAL A 96 -5.29 -17.29 -36.97
C VAL A 96 -4.68 -16.26 -36.01
N PRO A 97 -5.49 -15.59 -35.15
CA PRO A 97 -4.96 -14.54 -34.29
C PRO A 97 -3.82 -15.10 -33.41
N PRO A 98 -2.72 -14.35 -33.26
CA PRO A 98 -1.55 -14.82 -32.54
C PRO A 98 -1.93 -15.03 -31.08
N ASN A 99 -1.86 -16.28 -30.63
CA ASN A 99 -2.04 -16.72 -29.25
C ASN A 99 -3.38 -16.32 -28.64
N GLN A 100 -4.21 -17.33 -28.34
CA GLN A 100 -5.16 -17.21 -27.24
C GLN A 100 -4.34 -16.74 -26.03
N THR A 101 -4.48 -15.47 -25.64
CA THR A 101 -3.99 -15.03 -24.34
C THR A 101 -4.59 -15.99 -23.35
N ALA A 102 -3.75 -16.76 -22.65
CA ALA A 102 -4.22 -17.62 -21.59
C ALA A 102 -4.87 -16.71 -20.56
N VAL A 103 -6.20 -16.64 -20.59
CA VAL A 103 -6.99 -15.88 -19.62
C VAL A 103 -6.95 -16.70 -18.34
N SER A 104 -5.86 -16.56 -17.58
CA SER A 104 -5.84 -16.99 -16.19
C SER A 104 -6.54 -15.93 -15.35
N LEU A 105 -7.37 -16.36 -14.41
CA LEU A 105 -7.83 -15.51 -13.31
C LEU A 105 -6.64 -15.21 -12.39
N SER A 106 -5.72 -14.36 -12.84
CA SER A 106 -4.72 -13.77 -11.98
C SER A 106 -5.36 -12.60 -11.26
N ARG A 107 -5.19 -12.52 -9.94
CA ARG A 107 -5.60 -11.37 -9.16
C ARG A 107 -4.96 -10.12 -9.78
N TYR A 108 -5.77 -9.11 -10.09
CA TYR A 108 -5.25 -7.84 -10.60
C TYR A 108 -4.23 -7.31 -9.60
N THR A 109 -2.99 -7.16 -10.05
CA THR A 109 -1.92 -6.52 -9.26
C THR A 109 -1.80 -5.12 -9.83
N PRO A 110 -2.18 -4.07 -9.09
CA PRO A 110 -2.01 -2.71 -9.56
C PRO A 110 -0.53 -2.46 -9.85
N PRO A 111 -0.20 -1.67 -10.89
CA PRO A 111 1.18 -1.35 -11.21
C PRO A 111 1.83 -0.56 -10.05
N ASP A 112 3.09 -0.87 -9.77
CA ASP A 112 3.90 -0.20 -8.76
C ASP A 112 3.85 1.32 -8.95
N THR A 113 3.51 2.03 -7.88
CA THR A 113 3.38 3.48 -7.88
C THR A 113 4.64 4.14 -7.33
N VAL A 114 4.95 5.36 -7.80
CA VAL A 114 6.19 6.07 -7.41
C VAL A 114 6.27 6.33 -5.89
N ASP A 115 5.14 6.32 -5.19
CA ASP A 115 5.01 6.50 -3.75
C ASP A 115 5.10 5.19 -2.94
N GLU A 116 5.14 4.02 -3.58
CA GLU A 116 5.24 2.72 -2.90
C GLU A 116 6.45 2.61 -1.95
N PRO A 117 7.67 3.05 -2.32
CA PRO A 117 8.81 3.07 -1.39
C PRO A 117 8.57 3.95 -0.16
N PHE A 118 7.78 5.03 -0.30
CA PHE A 118 7.43 5.87 0.84
C PHE A 118 6.51 5.15 1.81
N TRP A 119 5.49 4.45 1.31
CA TRP A 119 4.58 3.68 2.15
C TRP A 119 5.24 2.50 2.82
N ASP A 120 6.18 1.82 2.16
CA ASP A 120 6.90 0.71 2.75
C ASP A 120 7.88 1.17 3.83
N ASN A 121 8.55 2.31 3.62
CA ASN A 121 9.33 2.94 4.68
C ASN A 121 8.45 3.38 5.85
N LEU A 122 7.25 3.91 5.59
CA LEU A 122 6.32 4.30 6.65
C LEU A 122 5.81 3.08 7.45
N LYS A 123 5.58 1.94 6.79
CA LYS A 123 5.23 0.68 7.47
C LYS A 123 6.40 0.13 8.27
N ALA A 124 7.63 0.34 7.80
CA ALA A 124 8.84 -0.05 8.50
C ALA A 124 9.14 0.87 9.71
N SER A 125 8.78 2.16 9.64
CA SER A 125 9.01 3.19 10.67
C SER A 125 8.04 3.10 11.86
N GLN A 126 7.80 1.88 12.33
CA GLN A 126 7.01 1.60 13.52
C GLN A 126 7.90 1.51 14.76
N ILE A 127 7.45 2.17 15.84
CA ILE A 127 8.06 2.03 17.16
C ILE A 127 7.73 0.62 17.68
N LYS A 128 8.74 -0.26 17.65
CA LYS A 128 8.62 -1.63 18.18
C LYS A 128 9.25 -1.70 19.56
N PHE A 129 8.54 -2.32 20.50
CA PHE A 129 8.96 -2.34 21.91
C PHE A 129 10.28 -3.08 22.13
N LYS A 130 10.49 -4.24 21.51
CA LYS A 130 11.73 -5.02 21.68
C LYS A 130 12.98 -4.25 21.18
N PRO A 131 13.01 -3.74 19.94
CA PRO A 131 14.13 -2.92 19.48
C PRO A 131 14.36 -1.66 20.31
N LEU A 132 13.29 -1.00 20.79
CA LEU A 132 13.39 0.11 21.73
C LEU A 132 14.09 -0.34 23.03
N TYR A 133 13.64 -1.42 23.65
CA TYR A 133 14.18 -1.95 24.90
C TYR A 133 15.67 -2.30 24.74
N ASP A 134 16.01 -3.02 23.68
CA ASP A 134 17.38 -3.41 23.36
C ASP A 134 18.26 -2.16 23.15
N PHE A 135 17.77 -1.14 22.44
CA PHE A 135 18.48 0.14 22.21
C PHE A 135 18.71 0.92 23.51
N VAL A 136 17.70 1.04 24.36
CA VAL A 136 17.80 1.79 25.63
C VAL A 136 18.81 1.13 26.56
N ILE A 137 18.83 -0.21 26.61
CA ILE A 137 19.79 -0.95 27.43
C ILE A 137 21.20 -0.85 26.85
N SER A 138 21.37 -1.17 25.56
CA SER A 138 22.71 -1.24 24.94
C SER A 138 23.38 0.12 24.86
N THR A 139 22.63 1.16 24.50
CA THR A 139 23.16 2.47 24.15
C THR A 139 23.06 3.45 25.32
N GLY A 140 22.06 3.29 26.18
CA GLY A 140 21.78 4.16 27.32
C GLY A 140 22.27 3.58 28.65
N LEU A 141 21.46 2.72 29.27
CA LEU A 141 21.62 2.33 30.68
C LEU A 141 22.88 1.50 30.97
N CYS A 142 23.28 0.61 30.07
CA CYS A 142 24.45 -0.26 30.25
C CYS A 142 25.72 0.26 29.54
N ASN A 143 25.66 1.43 28.91
CA ASN A 143 26.81 2.01 28.22
C ASN A 143 27.68 2.80 29.23
N PRO A 144 28.93 2.39 29.51
CA PRO A 144 29.80 3.11 30.44
C PRO A 144 30.09 4.55 29.97
N ASP A 145 30.09 4.79 28.65
CA ASP A 145 30.37 6.09 28.05
C ASP A 145 29.18 7.05 28.13
N ALA A 146 27.95 6.57 28.37
CA ALA A 146 26.79 7.43 28.58
C ALA A 146 26.92 8.29 29.86
N ASN A 147 27.78 7.89 30.80
CA ASN A 147 28.07 8.64 32.02
C ASN A 147 29.30 9.56 31.91
N SER A 148 30.04 9.52 30.80
CA SER A 148 31.29 10.28 30.63
C SER A 148 31.04 11.78 30.42
N PRO A 149 31.85 12.68 31.01
CA PRO A 149 31.81 14.12 30.72
C PRO A 149 32.05 14.36 29.23
N GLY A 150 31.09 14.98 28.53
CA GLY A 150 31.14 15.24 27.09
C GLY A 150 30.31 14.31 26.19
N SER A 151 29.64 13.29 26.74
CA SER A 151 28.65 12.50 25.97
C SER A 151 27.51 13.39 25.44
N PRO A 152 27.00 13.20 24.21
CA PRO A 152 25.85 13.94 23.68
C PRO A 152 24.57 13.79 24.52
N MET A 153 24.55 12.83 25.46
CA MET A 153 23.49 12.66 26.46
C MET A 153 23.66 13.57 27.70
N LEU A 154 24.53 14.59 27.66
CA LEU A 154 24.85 15.45 28.82
C LEU A 154 23.79 16.48 29.23
N ASN A 155 22.64 16.58 28.56
CA ASN A 155 21.54 17.44 29.00
C ASN A 155 20.84 16.87 30.24
N ARG A 156 21.59 16.50 31.27
CA ARG A 156 21.05 15.91 32.49
C ARG A 156 19.98 16.84 33.05
N LEU A 157 18.85 16.23 33.42
CA LEU A 157 17.84 16.94 34.20
C LEU A 157 18.53 17.57 35.42
N PRO A 158 18.11 18.77 35.86
CA PRO A 158 18.81 19.54 36.89
C PRO A 158 18.73 18.94 38.31
N PHE A 159 18.33 17.66 38.44
CA PHE A 159 18.12 17.00 39.72
C PHE A 159 19.32 16.12 40.11
N VAL A 160 19.52 15.95 41.42
CA VAL A 160 20.59 15.11 41.96
C VAL A 160 20.17 13.65 41.94
N GLY A 161 21.07 12.75 41.52
CA GLY A 161 20.84 11.30 41.56
C GLY A 161 19.89 10.75 40.50
N VAL A 162 19.47 11.55 39.51
CA VAL A 162 18.54 11.12 38.44
C VAL A 162 19.23 10.73 37.14
N GLY A 163 20.55 10.47 37.18
CA GLY A 163 21.37 10.21 35.99
C GLY A 163 20.79 9.10 35.10
N GLN A 164 20.43 7.96 35.70
CA GLN A 164 19.86 6.82 34.99
C GLN A 164 18.52 7.15 34.31
N TYR A 165 17.64 7.89 35.00
CA TYR A 165 16.37 8.33 34.43
C TYR A 165 16.56 9.35 33.30
N SER A 166 17.52 10.27 33.44
CA SER A 166 17.82 11.22 32.35
C SER A 166 18.34 10.49 31.10
N ILE A 167 19.22 9.51 31.27
CA ILE A 167 19.73 8.67 30.17
C ILE A 167 18.59 7.90 29.51
N LEU A 168 17.68 7.32 30.30
CA LEU A 168 16.48 6.66 29.78
C LEU A 168 15.65 7.63 28.92
N LYS A 169 15.38 8.82 29.45
CA LYS A 169 14.57 9.84 28.77
C LYS A 169 15.19 10.24 27.42
N PHE A 170 16.50 10.49 27.38
CA PHE A 170 17.20 10.82 26.14
C PHE A 170 17.34 9.64 25.18
N ALA A 171 17.54 8.42 25.68
CA ALA A 171 17.62 7.23 24.86
C ALA A 171 16.28 6.96 24.14
N VAL A 172 15.15 7.11 24.84
CA VAL A 172 13.81 6.99 24.23
C VAL A 172 13.59 8.08 23.19
N GLU A 173 13.98 9.32 23.48
CA GLU A 173 13.87 10.43 22.52
C GLU A 173 14.71 10.17 21.26
N ALA A 174 15.97 9.78 21.43
CA ALA A 174 16.87 9.46 20.31
C ALA A 174 16.36 8.28 19.47
N TYR A 175 15.82 7.24 20.12
CA TYR A 175 15.20 6.11 19.43
C TYR A 175 13.95 6.53 18.66
N MET A 176 13.09 7.36 19.25
CA MET A 176 11.91 7.87 18.55
C MET A 176 12.31 8.66 17.31
N VAL A 177 13.28 9.58 17.41
CA VAL A 177 13.76 10.35 16.27
C VAL A 177 14.31 9.45 15.16
N SER A 178 15.05 8.40 15.51
CA SER A 178 15.60 7.46 14.52
C SER A 178 14.58 6.50 13.93
N ALA A 179 13.57 6.07 14.70
CA ALA A 179 12.56 5.12 14.28
C ALA A 179 11.44 5.76 13.46
N ILE A 180 11.13 7.03 13.70
CA ILE A 180 9.98 7.73 13.10
C ILE A 180 10.36 8.43 11.80
N SER A 181 11.60 8.92 11.68
CA SER A 181 12.05 9.58 10.46
C SER A 181 12.23 8.54 9.36
N PRO A 182 11.61 8.71 8.16
CA PRO A 182 11.79 7.80 7.02
C PRO A 182 13.24 7.65 6.52
N GLY A 183 14.21 8.34 7.13
CA GLY A 183 15.61 8.31 6.74
C GLY A 183 15.86 8.98 5.38
N ASP A 184 17.14 9.11 5.03
CA ASP A 184 17.56 9.49 3.68
C ASP A 184 17.56 8.25 2.76
N ASP A 185 16.44 7.51 2.70
CA ASP A 185 16.37 6.35 1.81
C ASP A 185 16.53 6.81 0.35
N PRO A 186 17.55 6.32 -0.38
CA PRO A 186 17.72 6.64 -1.79
C PRO A 186 16.49 6.33 -2.64
N ALA A 187 15.64 5.36 -2.26
CA ALA A 187 14.41 5.03 -2.96
C ALA A 187 13.34 6.15 -2.85
N LEU A 188 13.36 6.93 -1.76
CA LEU A 188 12.44 8.07 -1.56
C LEU A 188 12.75 9.24 -2.51
N ASN A 189 13.99 9.32 -3.02
CA ASN A 189 14.46 10.47 -3.80
C ASN A 189 13.64 10.76 -5.05
N ASN A 190 13.00 9.74 -5.63
CA ASN A 190 12.17 9.87 -6.82
C ASN A 190 10.77 10.42 -6.50
N TYR A 191 10.28 10.23 -5.27
CA TYR A 191 8.99 10.71 -4.81
C TYR A 191 9.06 12.14 -4.24
N LEU A 192 10.19 12.49 -3.61
CA LEU A 192 10.37 13.80 -3.01
C LEU A 192 10.55 14.91 -4.06
N VAL A 193 9.97 16.07 -3.78
CA VAL A 193 10.07 17.25 -4.64
C VAL A 193 11.13 18.20 -4.11
N THR A 194 12.01 18.70 -4.98
CA THR A 194 13.02 19.70 -4.63
C THR A 194 12.43 21.10 -4.52
N GLN A 195 12.66 21.79 -3.40
CA GLN A 195 12.23 23.17 -3.17
C GLN A 195 13.36 24.18 -3.39
N GLY A 196 13.26 24.99 -4.45
CA GLY A 196 14.26 26.01 -4.79
C GLY A 196 14.42 27.10 -3.72
N ASN A 197 13.34 27.47 -3.04
CA ASN A 197 13.36 28.51 -2.00
C ASN A 197 14.06 28.07 -0.70
N PHE A 198 14.36 26.78 -0.57
CA PHE A 198 14.85 26.16 0.66
C PHE A 198 16.09 25.31 0.38
N ALA A 199 17.11 25.90 -0.25
CA ALA A 199 18.40 25.25 -0.54
C ALA A 199 18.27 23.90 -1.28
N ASN A 200 17.29 23.77 -2.17
CA ASN A 200 16.97 22.53 -2.90
C ASN A 200 16.63 21.34 -1.99
N ALA A 201 16.10 21.60 -0.79
CA ALA A 201 15.63 20.56 0.11
C ALA A 201 14.58 19.67 -0.57
N LYS A 202 14.69 18.36 -0.33
CA LYS A 202 13.73 17.37 -0.79
C LYS A 202 12.61 17.24 0.24
N VAL A 203 11.38 17.51 -0.18
CA VAL A 203 10.21 17.53 0.70
C VAL A 203 9.09 16.67 0.13
N LEU A 204 8.18 16.22 1.00
CA LEU A 204 6.97 15.51 0.56
C LEU A 204 6.12 16.40 -0.35
N PRO A 205 5.47 15.84 -1.40
CA PRO A 205 4.60 16.61 -2.31
C PRO A 205 3.51 17.40 -1.58
N TYR A 206 2.93 16.82 -0.52
CA TYR A 206 1.95 17.50 0.31
C TYR A 206 2.52 18.76 0.99
N TYR A 207 3.74 18.68 1.53
CA TYR A 207 4.40 19.85 2.12
C TYR A 207 4.78 20.89 1.09
N ASN A 208 5.15 20.51 -0.13
CA ASN A 208 5.33 21.48 -1.22
C ASN A 208 4.03 22.28 -1.48
N MET A 209 2.87 21.62 -1.55
CA MET A 209 1.59 22.31 -1.73
C MET A 209 1.30 23.29 -0.58
N VAL A 210 1.52 22.87 0.67
CA VAL A 210 1.36 23.74 1.84
C VAL A 210 2.32 24.92 1.78
N LEU A 211 3.58 24.71 1.41
CA LEU A 211 4.58 25.76 1.28
C LEU A 211 4.23 26.76 0.18
N GLN A 212 3.69 26.31 -0.96
CA GLN A 212 3.21 27.18 -2.03
C GLN A 212 2.06 28.08 -1.55
N ASN A 213 1.12 27.53 -0.78
CA ASN A 213 0.05 28.33 -0.16
C ASN A 213 0.60 29.31 0.87
N LEU A 214 1.60 28.90 1.64
CA LEU A 214 2.24 29.73 2.66
C LEU A 214 3.15 30.82 2.09
N GLN A 215 3.69 30.67 0.87
CA GLN A 215 4.49 31.70 0.20
C GLN A 215 3.72 33.01 0.02
N GLN A 216 2.39 32.97 0.01
CA GLN A 216 1.53 34.16 0.03
C GLN A 216 1.77 35.05 1.27
N TYR A 217 2.24 34.46 2.38
CA TYR A 217 2.51 35.17 3.62
C TYR A 217 3.96 35.70 3.73
N GLN A 218 4.76 35.61 2.65
CA GLN A 218 6.14 36.12 2.53
C GLN A 218 6.90 36.15 3.85
N PHE A 219 7.44 34.99 4.27
CA PHE A 219 8.37 34.93 5.38
C PHE A 219 9.71 35.51 4.93
N ASP A 220 9.85 36.84 5.00
CA ASP A 220 11.09 37.57 4.78
C ASP A 220 12.02 37.36 6.00
N VAL A 221 12.33 36.10 6.30
CA VAL A 221 13.21 35.72 7.40
C VAL A 221 14.62 36.08 6.92
N VAL A 222 15.17 37.16 7.45
CA VAL A 222 16.51 37.64 7.06
C VAL A 222 17.62 36.74 7.62
N ASP A 223 17.34 36.00 8.71
CA ASP A 223 18.33 35.19 9.42
C ASP A 223 18.42 33.75 8.90
N THR A 224 19.63 33.36 8.48
CA THR A 224 20.01 32.01 8.04
C THR A 224 19.73 30.92 9.09
N ALA A 225 19.89 31.21 10.38
CA ALA A 225 19.67 30.22 11.45
C ALA A 225 18.18 29.92 11.66
N CYS A 226 17.33 30.94 11.60
CA CYS A 226 15.89 30.79 11.68
C CYS A 226 15.34 30.00 10.48
N LYS A 227 15.87 30.24 9.27
CA LYS A 227 15.57 29.44 8.09
C LYS A 227 15.93 27.97 8.30
N GLN A 228 17.11 27.69 8.84
CA GLN A 228 17.54 26.32 9.08
C GLN A 228 16.63 25.55 10.03
N LYS A 229 16.17 26.17 11.13
CA LYS A 229 15.19 25.54 12.04
C LYS A 229 13.86 25.21 11.35
N LEU A 230 13.39 26.09 10.46
CA LEU A 230 12.21 25.82 9.64
C LEU A 230 12.49 24.64 8.68
N TYR A 231 13.69 24.57 8.11
CA TYR A 231 14.10 23.48 7.20
C TYR A 231 14.13 22.13 7.90
N ASP A 232 14.71 22.09 9.09
CA ASP A 232 14.78 20.87 9.90
C ASP A 232 13.37 20.34 10.22
N LYS A 233 12.42 21.24 10.47
CA LYS A 233 11.03 20.87 10.73
C LYS A 233 10.30 20.32 9.49
N ILE A 234 10.57 20.87 8.31
CA ILE A 234 9.93 20.43 7.06
C ILE A 234 10.54 19.12 6.55
N ARG A 235 11.85 18.93 6.73
CA ARG A 235 12.57 17.72 6.31
C ARG A 235 12.20 16.52 7.19
N ASN A 236 12.04 16.73 8.50
CA ASN A 236 11.73 15.68 9.44
C ASN A 236 10.21 15.48 9.53
N PHE A 237 9.67 14.71 8.57
CA PHE A 237 8.29 14.24 8.65
C PHE A 237 8.11 13.36 9.89
N ASN A 238 7.13 13.70 10.73
CA ASN A 238 6.80 12.97 11.94
C ASN A 238 5.37 12.42 11.86
N PRO A 239 5.17 11.14 11.47
CA PRO A 239 3.87 10.48 11.39
C PRO A 239 3.24 10.09 12.75
N LEU A 240 3.57 10.77 13.84
CA LEU A 240 2.97 10.49 15.15
C LEU A 240 1.58 11.11 15.31
N GLU A 241 0.60 10.23 15.51
CA GLU A 241 -0.78 10.58 15.84
C GLU A 241 -1.03 10.54 17.35
N LEU A 242 -1.82 11.49 17.84
CA LEU A 242 -2.17 11.63 19.25
C LEU A 242 -3.19 10.57 19.72
N ILE A 243 -3.92 9.93 18.79
CA ILE A 243 -4.96 8.94 19.09
C ILE A 243 -4.46 7.72 19.86
N TYR A 244 -3.21 7.31 19.66
CA TYR A 244 -2.63 6.21 20.43
C TYR A 244 -2.47 6.61 21.90
N ASP A 245 -2.02 7.84 22.16
CA ASP A 245 -1.80 8.33 23.52
C ASP A 245 -3.14 8.49 24.25
N TYR A 246 -4.20 8.82 23.52
CA TYR A 246 -5.57 8.76 24.05
C TYR A 246 -5.91 7.36 24.58
N TRP A 247 -5.66 6.31 23.81
CA TRP A 247 -5.94 4.94 24.25
C TRP A 247 -5.08 4.51 25.44
N MET A 248 -3.81 4.91 25.48
CA MET A 248 -2.95 4.65 26.63
C MET A 248 -3.42 5.37 27.90
N ASP A 249 -3.87 6.61 27.76
CA ASP A 249 -4.44 7.36 28.89
C ASP A 249 -5.80 6.83 29.34
N GLN A 250 -6.66 6.40 28.41
CA GLN A 250 -7.95 5.73 28.74
C GLN A 250 -7.76 4.36 29.38
N ALA A 251 -6.72 3.63 28.99
CA ALA A 251 -6.33 2.38 29.65
C ALA A 251 -5.80 2.62 31.08
N GLY A 252 -5.64 3.87 31.51
CA GLY A 252 -5.22 4.22 32.86
C GLY A 252 -3.71 4.17 33.09
N LEU A 253 -2.88 4.15 32.02
CA LEU A 253 -1.42 4.07 32.14
C LEU A 253 -0.84 5.16 33.06
N THR A 254 -1.25 6.41 32.82
CA THR A 254 -0.80 7.56 33.62
C THR A 254 -1.31 7.48 35.05
N GLN A 255 -2.55 7.03 35.26
CA GLN A 255 -3.13 6.89 36.60
C GLN A 255 -2.43 5.80 37.40
N ALA A 256 -2.15 4.64 36.80
CA ALA A 256 -1.41 3.56 37.41
C ALA A 256 0.00 3.99 37.82
N MET A 257 0.71 4.69 36.93
CA MET A 257 2.03 5.24 37.26
C MET A 257 1.98 6.27 38.38
N ASN A 258 0.97 7.13 38.43
CA ASN A 258 0.81 8.10 39.52
C ASN A 258 0.55 7.40 40.86
N LEU A 259 -0.25 6.34 40.90
CA LEU A 259 -0.47 5.54 42.12
C LEU A 259 0.82 4.86 42.59
N ILE A 260 1.60 4.31 41.67
CA ILE A 260 2.94 3.75 41.96
C ILE A 260 3.86 4.83 42.56
N CYS A 261 3.83 6.05 42.01
CA CYS A 261 4.64 7.16 42.50
C CYS A 261 4.18 7.64 43.89
N LEU A 262 2.88 7.76 44.14
CA LEU A 262 2.34 8.09 45.45
C LEU A 262 2.78 7.05 46.48
N ARG A 263 2.72 5.76 46.14
CA ARG A 263 3.20 4.69 47.01
C ARG A 263 4.70 4.79 47.27
N PHE A 264 5.50 5.01 46.22
CA PHE A 264 6.96 5.15 46.31
C PHE A 264 7.37 6.36 47.17
N GLN A 265 6.64 7.47 47.10
CA GLN A 265 6.82 8.65 47.96
C GLN A 265 6.23 8.47 49.36
N ASN A 266 5.58 7.34 49.64
CA ASN A 266 4.88 7.03 50.88
C ASN A 266 3.78 8.06 51.24
N ILE A 267 2.98 8.46 50.25
CA ILE A 267 1.87 9.40 50.38
C ILE A 267 0.54 8.65 50.28
N ASP A 268 -0.23 8.67 51.36
CA ASP A 268 -1.59 8.09 51.41
C ASP A 268 -2.64 9.19 51.17
N LYS A 269 -3.05 9.34 49.90
CA LYS A 269 -4.02 10.38 49.47
C LYS A 269 -5.31 9.83 48.88
N VAL A 270 -5.31 8.56 48.47
CA VAL A 270 -6.28 8.00 47.52
C VAL A 270 -6.59 6.56 47.95
N PRO A 271 -7.87 6.16 48.12
CA PRO A 271 -8.21 4.82 48.62
C PRO A 271 -7.77 3.69 47.69
N GLU A 272 -7.69 3.93 46.38
CA GLU A 272 -7.19 2.98 45.37
C GLU A 272 -5.74 2.57 45.61
N LEU A 273 -4.98 3.34 46.40
CA LEU A 273 -3.62 3.02 46.81
C LEU A 273 -3.54 1.73 47.65
N ALA A 274 -4.64 1.32 48.29
CA ALA A 274 -4.70 0.10 49.09
C ALA A 274 -4.22 -1.15 48.34
N ALA A 275 -4.48 -1.21 47.02
CA ALA A 275 -4.00 -2.29 46.16
C ALA A 275 -2.46 -2.35 46.04
N LEU A 276 -1.78 -1.21 46.22
CA LEU A 276 -0.33 -1.06 46.11
C LEU A 276 0.36 -0.94 47.47
N TYR A 277 -0.32 -1.14 48.60
CA TYR A 277 0.32 -1.08 49.93
C TYR A 277 1.46 -2.10 50.09
N ARG A 278 1.43 -3.20 49.32
CA ARG A 278 2.48 -4.21 49.31
C ARG A 278 3.69 -3.83 48.46
N LEU A 279 3.55 -2.89 47.53
CA LEU A 279 4.65 -2.44 46.68
C LEU A 279 5.75 -1.80 47.54
N ASP A 280 6.95 -2.34 47.42
CA ASP A 280 8.15 -1.90 48.14
C ASP A 280 9.37 -2.13 47.22
N THR A 281 10.12 -1.07 46.91
CA THR A 281 11.23 -1.14 45.95
C THR A 281 12.55 -1.47 46.65
N ASN A 282 13.35 -2.36 46.08
CA ASN A 282 14.70 -2.64 46.59
C ASN A 282 15.68 -1.53 46.17
N PRO A 283 16.37 -0.86 47.11
CA PRO A 283 17.35 0.19 46.78
C PRO A 283 18.58 -0.32 46.02
N LEU A 284 18.86 -1.62 46.05
CA LEU A 284 19.98 -2.23 45.30
C LEU A 284 19.67 -2.44 43.81
N LEU A 285 18.41 -2.30 43.41
CA LEU A 285 17.98 -2.50 42.03
C LEU A 285 17.75 -1.15 41.31
N PRO A 286 18.02 -1.09 39.99
CA PRO A 286 17.98 0.16 39.22
C PRO A 286 16.60 0.82 39.21
N LEU A 287 15.51 0.06 39.36
CA LEU A 287 14.14 0.60 39.37
C LEU A 287 13.94 1.72 40.41
N SER A 288 14.58 1.63 41.59
CA SER A 288 14.46 2.65 42.63
C SER A 288 14.96 4.02 42.16
N ASN A 289 16.11 4.06 41.49
CA ASN A 289 16.69 5.30 40.96
C ASN A 289 15.89 5.84 39.77
N LEU A 290 15.34 4.94 38.94
CA LEU A 290 14.48 5.32 37.83
C LEU A 290 13.17 5.94 38.30
N LEU A 291 12.50 5.33 39.28
CA LEU A 291 11.27 5.86 39.89
C LEU A 291 11.50 7.17 40.63
N TRP A 292 12.64 7.30 41.33
CA TRP A 292 13.04 8.56 41.93
C TRP A 292 13.17 9.67 40.89
N GLY A 293 13.86 9.41 39.78
CA GLY A 293 13.98 10.37 38.68
C GLY A 293 12.64 10.73 38.03
N PHE A 294 11.78 9.73 37.82
CA PHE A 294 10.43 9.94 37.27
C PHE A 294 9.56 10.81 38.19
N CYS A 295 9.59 10.57 39.51
CA CYS A 295 8.89 11.39 40.50
C CYS A 295 9.37 12.85 40.49
N GLN A 296 10.68 13.09 40.40
CA GLN A 296 11.25 14.45 40.38
C GLN A 296 10.91 15.20 39.08
N ASP A 297 10.79 14.46 37.98
CA ASP A 297 10.50 15.02 36.66
C ASP A 297 9.01 15.29 36.41
N GLU A 298 8.12 15.03 37.37
CA GLU A 298 6.66 15.22 37.25
C GLU A 298 6.30 16.63 36.76
N GLN A 299 7.02 17.66 37.23
CA GLN A 299 6.79 19.06 36.82
C GLN A 299 7.01 19.33 35.33
N HIS A 300 7.82 18.53 34.66
CA HIS A 300 8.10 18.66 33.22
C HIS A 300 7.20 17.77 32.38
N THR A 301 6.33 16.98 33.01
CA THR A 301 5.38 16.13 32.28
C THR A 301 4.14 16.91 31.86
N VAL A 302 3.60 16.56 30.70
CA VAL A 302 2.34 17.13 30.24
C VAL A 302 1.20 16.59 31.09
N SER A 303 0.51 17.51 31.78
CA SER A 303 -0.65 17.14 32.60
C SER A 303 -1.73 16.40 31.79
N GLN A 304 -2.37 15.40 32.41
CA GLN A 304 -3.47 14.67 31.78
C GLN A 304 -4.63 15.60 31.36
N ARG A 305 -4.85 16.70 32.09
CA ARG A 305 -5.81 17.73 31.73
C ARG A 305 -5.47 18.39 30.39
N ARG A 306 -4.20 18.77 30.20
CA ARG A 306 -3.76 19.37 28.94
C ARG A 306 -3.95 18.39 27.78
N ARG A 307 -3.58 17.12 27.96
CA ARG A 307 -3.80 16.07 26.93
C ARG A 307 -5.28 15.88 26.63
N GLY A 308 -6.14 15.84 27.65
CA GLY A 308 -7.60 15.74 27.52
C GLY A 308 -8.21 16.83 26.64
N HIS A 309 -7.76 18.08 26.78
CA HIS A 309 -8.21 19.18 25.94
C HIS A 309 -7.84 19.01 24.47
N GLU A 310 -6.64 18.49 24.24
CA GLU A 310 -6.08 18.33 22.90
C GLU A 310 -6.71 17.12 22.19
N TYR A 311 -7.08 16.06 22.95
CA TYR A 311 -7.92 14.97 22.42
C TYR A 311 -9.31 15.46 21.97
N GLY A 312 -9.94 16.33 22.76
CA GLY A 312 -11.22 16.95 22.38
C GLY A 312 -11.08 17.85 21.15
N CYS A 313 -10.00 18.62 21.10
CA CYS A 313 -9.72 19.51 19.99
C CYS A 313 -9.38 18.77 18.68
N ALA A 314 -8.58 17.71 18.75
CA ALA A 314 -8.15 16.94 17.58
C ALA A 314 -9.22 15.94 17.09
N TYR A 315 -9.84 15.20 18.00
CA TYR A 315 -10.70 14.05 17.65
C TYR A 315 -12.12 14.16 18.21
N GLY A 316 -12.41 15.12 19.08
CA GLY A 316 -13.69 15.20 19.76
C GLY A 316 -13.89 14.24 20.92
N LEU A 317 -12.80 13.59 21.34
CA LEU A 317 -12.83 12.55 22.35
C LEU A 317 -12.50 13.13 23.71
N THR A 318 -13.30 12.77 24.72
CA THR A 318 -13.03 13.10 26.11
C THR A 318 -12.51 11.89 26.86
N LEU A 319 -11.64 12.13 27.85
CA LEU A 319 -11.21 11.09 28.78
C LEU A 319 -12.33 10.77 29.77
N ILE A 320 -12.51 9.50 30.09
CA ILE A 320 -13.52 9.05 31.06
C ILE A 320 -12.82 8.86 32.41
N GLY A 321 -13.34 9.46 33.48
CA GLY A 321 -12.88 9.26 34.86
C GLY A 321 -12.74 10.54 35.69
N ASP A 322 -12.71 10.38 37.01
CA ASP A 322 -12.73 11.48 37.99
C ASP A 322 -11.49 12.39 37.93
N ALA A 323 -10.35 11.85 37.46
CA ALA A 323 -9.11 12.60 37.29
C ALA A 323 -9.23 13.74 36.26
N VAL A 324 -10.21 13.65 35.36
CA VAL A 324 -10.43 14.62 34.28
C VAL A 324 -11.73 15.36 34.55
N ARG A 325 -11.60 16.63 34.98
CA ARG A 325 -12.77 17.51 35.04
C ARG A 325 -13.30 17.73 33.63
N ASN A 326 -14.62 17.61 33.45
CA ASN A 326 -15.28 17.91 32.18
C ASN A 326 -15.22 19.42 31.91
N VAL A 327 -14.12 19.88 31.34
CA VAL A 327 -13.91 21.27 30.96
C VAL A 327 -14.11 21.36 29.45
N ARG A 328 -15.12 22.14 29.05
CA ARG A 328 -15.45 22.36 27.64
C ARG A 328 -14.33 23.17 26.97
N GLY A 329 -13.67 22.57 25.97
CA GLY A 329 -12.76 23.28 25.09
C GLY A 329 -13.47 24.34 24.25
N ILE A 330 -12.72 25.36 23.81
CA ILE A 330 -13.22 26.37 22.87
C ILE A 330 -13.56 25.68 21.55
N ASP A 331 -12.60 24.90 21.04
CA ASP A 331 -12.75 24.05 19.88
C ASP A 331 -12.89 22.60 20.34
N ASN A 332 -14.02 21.99 19.98
CA ASN A 332 -14.26 20.56 20.18
C ASN A 332 -14.83 20.00 18.88
N ARG A 333 -14.28 18.89 18.41
CA ARG A 333 -14.74 18.26 17.18
C ARG A 333 -15.84 17.27 17.50
N SER A 334 -16.86 17.15 16.66
CA SER A 334 -17.94 16.18 16.87
C SER A 334 -18.07 15.18 15.73
N ARG A 335 -17.63 15.56 14.52
CA ARG A 335 -17.83 14.77 13.30
C ARG A 335 -16.73 13.75 13.02
N PHE A 336 -15.58 13.81 13.71
CA PHE A 336 -14.47 12.90 13.46
C PHE A 336 -14.88 11.44 13.64
N LEU A 337 -15.53 11.10 14.75
CA LEU A 337 -15.94 9.73 15.04
C LEU A 337 -16.96 9.19 14.02
N GLU A 338 -17.91 10.03 13.61
CA GLU A 338 -18.90 9.69 12.57
C GLU A 338 -18.24 9.43 11.21
N ALA A 339 -17.33 10.31 10.79
CA ALA A 339 -16.57 10.14 9.55
C ALA A 339 -15.67 8.90 9.60
N TYR A 340 -15.02 8.65 10.75
CA TYR A 340 -14.17 7.48 10.93
C TYR A 340 -14.97 6.18 10.89
N HIS A 341 -16.14 6.11 11.55
CA HIS A 341 -17.03 4.95 11.43
C HIS A 341 -17.55 4.76 10.01
N THR A 342 -17.83 5.85 9.30
CA THR A 342 -18.21 5.78 7.88
C THR A 342 -17.07 5.19 7.05
N LEU A 343 -15.83 5.64 7.26
CA LEU A 343 -14.65 5.07 6.61
C LEU A 343 -14.50 3.58 6.91
N LEU A 344 -14.56 3.17 8.18
CA LEU A 344 -14.45 1.76 8.57
C LEU A 344 -15.53 0.89 7.92
N HIS A 345 -16.77 1.38 7.88
CA HIS A 345 -17.87 0.67 7.21
C HIS A 345 -17.63 0.55 5.70
N LYS A 346 -17.18 1.63 5.02
CA LYS A 346 -16.85 1.57 3.59
C LYS A 346 -15.68 0.63 3.31
N CYS A 347 -14.64 0.64 4.15
CA CYS A 347 -13.52 -0.30 4.06
C CYS A 347 -13.99 -1.75 4.24
N ALA A 348 -14.84 -2.03 5.24
CA ALA A 348 -15.37 -3.38 5.46
C ALA A 348 -16.16 -3.89 4.24
N VAL A 349 -17.05 -3.05 3.67
CA VAL A 349 -17.78 -3.40 2.45
C VAL A 349 -16.84 -3.59 1.26
N TYR A 350 -15.80 -2.76 1.13
CA TYR A 350 -14.81 -2.90 0.07
C TYR A 350 -14.03 -4.21 0.19
N TYR A 351 -13.53 -4.56 1.37
CA TYR A 351 -12.76 -5.79 1.56
C TYR A 351 -13.61 -7.04 1.32
N VAL A 352 -14.87 -7.06 1.79
CA VAL A 352 -15.80 -8.16 1.49
C VAL A 352 -16.02 -8.33 -0.02
N LYS A 353 -16.13 -7.22 -0.76
CA LYS A 353 -16.26 -7.26 -2.23
C LYS A 353 -14.95 -7.61 -2.93
N SER A 354 -13.82 -7.20 -2.37
CA SER A 354 -12.49 -7.47 -2.91
C SER A 354 -12.07 -8.92 -2.69
N ASP A 355 -12.61 -9.57 -1.66
CA ASP A 355 -12.42 -11.00 -1.42
C ASP A 355 -13.17 -11.86 -2.46
N ASP A 356 -14.26 -11.33 -3.03
CA ASP A 356 -14.98 -11.97 -4.12
C ASP A 356 -14.21 -11.84 -5.44
N THR A 357 -13.58 -12.93 -5.87
CA THR A 357 -12.82 -12.98 -7.13
C THR A 357 -13.63 -12.75 -8.40
N THR A 358 -14.97 -12.79 -8.31
CA THR A 358 -15.86 -12.60 -9.46
C THR A 358 -16.19 -11.13 -9.75
N TYR A 359 -15.87 -10.23 -8.81
CA TYR A 359 -16.24 -8.82 -8.87
C TYR A 359 -15.03 -7.92 -8.63
N ILE A 360 -14.83 -6.91 -9.49
CA ILE A 360 -13.82 -5.87 -9.24
C ILE A 360 -14.43 -4.85 -8.29
N ALA A 361 -13.96 -4.83 -7.04
CA ALA A 361 -14.44 -3.90 -6.03
C ALA A 361 -14.13 -2.44 -6.40
N ASP A 362 -15.15 -1.58 -6.36
CA ASP A 362 -14.97 -0.13 -6.52
C ASP A 362 -14.36 0.49 -5.25
N GLY A 363 -13.16 1.05 -5.40
CA GLY A 363 -12.42 1.73 -4.33
C GLY A 363 -12.79 3.22 -4.14
N LEU A 364 -13.54 3.83 -5.07
CA LEU A 364 -13.87 5.26 -5.01
C LEU A 364 -14.63 5.67 -3.72
N PRO A 365 -15.60 4.89 -3.21
CA PRO A 365 -16.27 5.22 -1.96
C PRO A 365 -15.32 5.24 -0.76
N VAL A 366 -14.32 4.36 -0.74
CA VAL A 366 -13.29 4.32 0.31
C VAL A 366 -12.40 5.55 0.20
N LEU A 367 -11.98 5.92 -1.01
CA LEU A 367 -11.16 7.11 -1.25
C LEU A 367 -11.87 8.40 -0.81
N ASN A 368 -13.16 8.54 -1.11
CA ASN A 368 -13.95 9.70 -0.69
C ASN A 368 -14.08 9.78 0.84
N ALA A 369 -14.39 8.66 1.51
CA ALA A 369 -14.46 8.61 2.96
C ALA A 369 -13.10 8.91 3.62
N LEU A 370 -12.00 8.41 3.03
CA LEU A 370 -10.64 8.67 3.50
C LEU A 370 -10.29 10.15 3.37
N LYS A 371 -10.65 10.78 2.25
CA LYS A 371 -10.48 12.22 2.04
C LYS A 371 -11.24 13.04 3.08
N GLU A 372 -12.50 12.70 3.37
CA GLU A 372 -13.30 13.38 4.39
C GLU A 372 -12.67 13.29 5.78
N VAL A 373 -12.24 12.09 6.19
CA VAL A 373 -11.53 11.89 7.47
C VAL A 373 -10.23 12.69 7.51
N HIS A 374 -9.47 12.69 6.41
CA HIS A 374 -8.20 13.40 6.36
C HIS A 374 -8.37 14.92 6.45
N ILE A 375 -9.40 15.48 5.82
CA ILE A 375 -9.73 16.91 5.96
C ILE A 375 -10.05 17.24 7.42
N LEU A 376 -10.87 16.41 8.09
CA LEU A 376 -11.20 16.62 9.50
C LEU A 376 -9.95 16.54 10.41
N LEU A 377 -9.02 15.63 10.13
CA LEU A 377 -7.74 15.53 10.85
C LEU A 377 -6.85 16.76 10.60
N ALA A 378 -6.78 17.23 9.35
CA ALA A 378 -6.01 18.41 9.00
C ALA A 378 -6.55 19.67 9.69
N GLU A 379 -7.87 19.81 9.81
CA GLU A 379 -8.49 20.90 10.58
C GLU A 379 -8.17 20.86 12.08
N GLY A 380 -7.97 19.66 12.65
CA GLY A 380 -7.61 19.46 14.06
C GLY A 380 -6.12 19.68 14.35
N ASN A 381 -5.29 19.78 13.31
CA ASN A 381 -3.85 19.93 13.43
C ASN A 381 -3.46 21.41 13.59
N HIS A 382 -3.69 21.98 14.78
CA HIS A 382 -3.34 23.37 15.06
C HIS A 382 -2.62 23.60 16.41
N ASN A 383 -1.93 24.74 16.52
CA ASN A 383 -1.24 25.33 17.68
C ASN A 383 -0.14 24.52 18.37
N SER A 384 -0.38 23.25 18.73
CA SER A 384 0.58 22.46 19.50
C SER A 384 0.75 21.01 19.04
N TYR A 385 0.02 20.59 18.01
CA TYR A 385 -0.11 19.20 17.58
C TYR A 385 1.23 18.43 17.56
N SER A 386 2.19 18.86 16.73
CA SER A 386 3.45 18.12 16.56
C SER A 386 4.32 18.08 17.81
N ASN A 387 4.29 19.12 18.64
CA ASN A 387 5.10 19.14 19.86
C ASN A 387 4.46 18.25 20.92
N LEU A 388 3.14 18.35 21.08
CA LEU A 388 2.39 17.57 22.04
C LEU A 388 2.36 16.08 21.69
N THR A 389 2.15 15.73 20.42
CA THR A 389 2.13 14.32 19.99
C THR A 389 3.45 13.65 20.30
N PHE A 390 4.56 14.32 20.00
CA PHE A 390 5.89 13.81 20.29
C PHE A 390 6.14 13.69 21.81
N THR A 391 5.84 14.73 22.58
CA THR A 391 6.07 14.69 24.04
C THR A 391 5.17 13.69 24.75
N ALA A 392 3.88 13.63 24.42
CA ALA A 392 2.95 12.66 25.01
C ALA A 392 3.36 11.22 24.68
N ARG A 393 3.77 10.97 23.44
CA ARG A 393 4.26 9.66 23.02
C ARG A 393 5.50 9.24 23.79
N HIS A 394 6.47 10.15 23.86
CA HIS A 394 7.72 9.94 24.58
C HIS A 394 7.49 9.61 26.05
N GLU A 395 6.65 10.39 26.74
CA GLU A 395 6.30 10.12 28.13
C GLU A 395 5.59 8.77 28.32
N ASN A 396 4.64 8.43 27.44
CA ASN A 396 3.92 7.16 27.54
C ASN A 396 4.84 5.96 27.30
N ILE A 397 5.80 6.06 26.38
CA ILE A 397 6.81 5.02 26.17
C ILE A 397 7.71 4.90 27.40
N VAL A 398 8.14 6.01 28.02
CA VAL A 398 8.92 5.97 29.28
C VAL A 398 8.12 5.28 30.38
N ARG A 399 6.82 5.58 30.54
CA ARG A 399 5.94 4.92 31.52
C ARG A 399 5.84 3.41 31.24
N GLN A 400 5.62 3.01 29.99
CA GLN A 400 5.59 1.59 29.60
C GLN A 400 6.92 0.89 29.88
N PHE A 401 8.05 1.56 29.61
CA PHE A 401 9.38 1.02 29.91
C PHE A 401 9.56 0.79 31.41
N LEU A 402 9.17 1.74 32.26
CA LEU A 402 9.24 1.59 33.72
C LEU A 402 8.38 0.42 34.22
N LEU A 403 7.18 0.23 33.67
CA LEU A 403 6.31 -0.89 34.02
C LEU A 403 6.82 -2.24 33.50
N SER A 404 7.54 -2.24 32.37
CA SER A 404 8.12 -3.46 31.79
C SER A 404 9.34 -3.99 32.53
N GLN A 405 9.87 -3.23 33.50
CA GLN A 405 11.04 -3.66 34.23
C GLN A 405 10.75 -4.96 35.00
N PRO A 406 11.67 -5.95 34.99
CA PRO A 406 11.46 -7.23 35.66
C PRO A 406 11.29 -7.07 37.17
N GLU A 407 11.78 -5.98 37.75
CA GLU A 407 11.51 -5.63 39.14
C GLU A 407 10.03 -5.34 39.43
N MET A 408 9.31 -4.75 38.47
CA MET A 408 7.90 -4.38 38.66
C MET A 408 7.03 -5.63 38.87
N ASP A 409 7.29 -6.70 38.11
CA ASP A 409 6.63 -8.00 38.27
C ASP A 409 6.83 -8.56 39.69
N ARG A 410 8.05 -8.48 40.22
CA ARG A 410 8.37 -8.97 41.57
C ARG A 410 7.76 -8.13 42.67
N PHE A 411 7.70 -6.81 42.50
CA PHE A 411 7.30 -5.89 43.56
C PHE A 411 5.79 -5.62 43.61
N LEU A 412 5.07 -5.75 42.50
CA LEU A 412 3.59 -5.71 42.51
C LEU A 412 3.00 -6.84 43.37
N GLY A 413 3.71 -7.98 43.47
CA GLY A 413 3.36 -9.10 44.36
C GLY A 413 3.69 -8.89 45.84
N GLY A 414 4.36 -7.79 46.21
CA GLY A 414 4.82 -7.52 47.56
C GLY A 414 6.31 -7.84 47.78
N ARG A 415 6.75 -7.90 49.04
CA ARG A 415 8.13 -8.26 49.37
C ARG A 415 8.38 -9.71 48.96
N ALA A 416 9.32 -9.93 48.02
CA ALA A 416 9.61 -11.25 47.46
C ALA A 416 9.95 -12.35 48.48
N MET A 417 10.39 -12.00 49.70
CA MET A 417 10.71 -12.95 50.77
C MET A 417 9.61 -13.15 51.81
N VAL A 418 8.47 -12.45 51.70
CA VAL A 418 7.37 -12.55 52.65
C VAL A 418 6.24 -13.36 52.01
N PRO A 419 5.87 -14.53 52.57
CA PRO A 419 4.67 -15.22 52.14
C PRO A 419 3.46 -14.40 52.55
N TYR A 420 2.66 -13.96 51.59
CA TYR A 420 1.42 -13.24 51.84
C TYR A 420 0.24 -14.20 51.70
N ALA A 421 -0.71 -14.12 52.63
CA ALA A 421 -1.98 -14.77 52.47
C ALA A 421 -2.70 -14.15 51.25
N GLU A 422 -3.05 -14.99 50.27
CA GLU A 422 -3.93 -14.63 49.18
C GLU A 422 -5.38 -14.56 49.67
N PRO A 423 -6.28 -13.77 49.04
CA PRO A 423 -7.67 -13.60 49.52
C PRO A 423 -8.48 -14.90 49.66
N TRP A 424 -8.05 -15.98 49.01
CA TRP A 424 -8.68 -17.31 49.13
C TRP A 424 -8.05 -18.18 50.23
N GLN A 425 -6.95 -17.75 50.85
CA GLN A 425 -6.24 -18.47 51.91
C GLN A 425 -6.78 -18.16 53.33
N GLY A 426 -7.84 -17.35 53.45
CA GLY A 426 -8.52 -17.08 54.72
C GLY A 426 -9.43 -15.86 54.68
#